data_AF-A0A449B3T2-F1
#
_entry.id   AF-A0A449B3T2-F1
#
_cell.length_a   1.000
_cell.length_b   1.000
_cell.length_c   1.000
_cell.angle_alpha   90.00
_cell.angle_beta   90.00
_cell.angle_gamma   90.00
#
_symmetry.space_group_name_H-M   'P 1'
#
loop_
_entity.id
_entity.type
_entity.pdbx_description
1 polymer ?
#
loop_
_entity_poly.entity_id
_entity_poly.type
_entity_poly.pdbx_seq_one_letter_code
_entity_poly.pdbx_strand_id
1 'polypeptide(L)'
;MKYFEEKWDSKYYYAVKSWRNNFDELVTFFNFPAEIRKLIYTTNVIENLNRNIRKIFKNKTSFPTDESLIKIVYFAIQNQLNKWDKVVLNWGGL
;
A
#
# COMPACT_ATOMS: atom_id res chain seq x y z
N MET A 1 -8.10 -17.95 -11.10
CA MET A 1 -6.74 -17.86 -11.66
C MET A 1 -6.70 -18.21 -13.15
N LYS A 2 -7.18 -19.39 -13.60
CA LYS A 2 -7.12 -19.83 -15.02
C LYS A 2 -7.52 -18.78 -16.07
N TYR A 3 -8.71 -18.18 -15.94
CA TYR A 3 -9.16 -17.14 -16.88
C TYR A 3 -8.28 -15.88 -16.91
N PHE A 4 -7.69 -15.51 -15.77
CA PHE A 4 -6.78 -14.36 -15.70
C PHE A 4 -5.46 -14.66 -16.42
N GLU A 5 -4.91 -15.87 -16.23
CA GLU A 5 -3.69 -16.32 -16.91
C GLU A 5 -3.90 -16.38 -18.43
N GLU A 6 -4.96 -17.05 -18.89
CA GLU A 6 -5.27 -17.17 -20.33
C GLU A 6 -5.36 -15.82 -21.05
N LYS A 7 -5.91 -14.81 -20.36
CA LYS A 7 -6.10 -13.47 -20.95
C LYS A 7 -4.84 -12.62 -20.94
N TRP A 8 -3.97 -12.74 -19.94
CA TRP A 8 -2.90 -11.77 -19.67
C TRP A 8 -1.49 -12.34 -19.73
N ASP A 9 -1.31 -13.66 -19.75
CA ASP A 9 0.01 -14.29 -19.70
C ASP A 9 0.88 -13.90 -20.91
N SER A 10 0.28 -13.83 -22.10
CA SER A 10 0.97 -13.43 -23.33
C SER A 10 1.51 -11.99 -23.30
N LYS A 11 0.83 -11.09 -22.58
CA LYS A 11 1.18 -9.66 -22.55
C LYS A 11 2.00 -9.27 -21.31
N TYR A 12 1.75 -9.92 -20.18
CA TYR A 12 2.30 -9.55 -18.88
C TYR A 12 2.80 -10.78 -18.10
N TYR A 13 3.60 -11.62 -18.77
CA TYR A 13 4.16 -12.85 -18.21
C TYR A 13 4.71 -12.71 -16.78
N TYR A 14 5.56 -11.71 -16.52
CA TYR A 14 6.15 -11.52 -15.19
C TYR A 14 5.13 -11.16 -14.11
N ALA A 15 4.09 -10.40 -14.47
CA ALA A 15 3.00 -10.11 -13.54
C ALA A 15 2.23 -11.39 -13.22
N VAL A 16 1.83 -12.14 -14.25
CA VAL A 16 1.10 -13.41 -14.08
C VAL A 16 1.90 -14.42 -13.26
N LYS A 17 3.20 -14.56 -13.54
CA LYS A 17 4.12 -15.40 -12.76
C LYS A 17 4.19 -14.99 -11.29
N SER A 18 4.28 -13.69 -11.00
CA SER A 18 4.27 -13.20 -9.61
C SER A 18 2.95 -13.53 -8.90
N TRP A 19 1.81 -13.34 -9.57
CA TRP A 19 0.49 -13.71 -9.04
C TRP A 19 0.37 -15.21 -8.76
N ARG A 20 0.91 -16.06 -9.65
CA ARG A 20 0.91 -17.52 -9.47
C ARG A 20 1.78 -17.93 -8.27
N ASN A 21 2.98 -17.38 -8.17
CA ASN A 21 3.93 -17.72 -7.10
C ASN A 21 3.44 -17.32 -5.70
N ASN A 22 2.73 -16.19 -5.60
CA ASN A 22 2.24 -15.65 -4.33
C ASN A 22 0.73 -15.89 -4.14
N PHE A 23 0.12 -16.80 -4.91
CA PHE A 23 -1.34 -16.94 -4.97
C PHE A 23 -1.96 -17.26 -3.61
N ASP A 24 -1.35 -18.16 -2.84
CA ASP A 24 -1.86 -18.59 -1.54
C ASP A 24 -1.90 -17.41 -0.54
N GLU A 25 -0.86 -16.58 -0.53
CA GLU A 25 -0.83 -15.36 0.28
C GLU A 25 -1.89 -14.35 -0.16
N LEU A 26 -2.02 -14.13 -1.48
CA LEU A 26 -2.98 -13.19 -2.05
C LEU A 26 -4.44 -13.62 -1.79
N VAL A 27 -4.72 -14.92 -1.77
CA VAL A 27 -6.08 -15.43 -1.51
C VAL A 27 -6.48 -15.29 -0.04
N THR A 28 -5.52 -15.16 0.88
CA THR A 28 -5.80 -14.91 2.31
C THR A 28 -6.65 -13.65 2.52
N PHE A 29 -6.56 -12.68 1.60
CA PHE A 29 -7.45 -11.51 1.57
C PHE A 29 -8.95 -11.87 1.56
N PHE A 30 -9.34 -12.98 0.92
CA PHE A 30 -10.74 -13.41 0.85
C PHE A 30 -11.28 -13.98 2.15
N ASN A 31 -10.41 -14.29 3.12
CA ASN A 31 -10.83 -14.72 4.45
C ASN A 31 -11.41 -13.58 5.30
N PHE A 32 -11.21 -12.32 4.89
CA PHE A 32 -11.75 -11.16 5.59
C PHE A 32 -13.20 -10.81 5.17
N PRO A 33 -14.02 -10.27 6.09
CA PRO A 33 -15.34 -9.72 5.76
C PRO A 33 -15.30 -8.67 4.65
N ALA A 34 -16.44 -8.44 3.97
CA ALA A 34 -16.50 -7.52 2.83
C ALA A 34 -16.11 -6.08 3.21
N GLU A 35 -16.43 -5.66 4.43
CA GLU A 35 -16.12 -4.37 5.02
C GLU A 35 -14.60 -4.18 5.13
N ILE A 36 -13.92 -5.18 5.67
CA ILE A 36 -12.46 -5.18 5.83
C ILE A 36 -11.75 -5.28 4.48
N ARG A 37 -12.27 -6.11 3.56
CA ARG A 37 -11.75 -6.21 2.19
C ARG A 37 -11.80 -4.87 1.46
N LYS A 38 -12.87 -4.10 1.63
CA LYS A 38 -12.99 -2.75 1.05
C LYS A 38 -11.88 -1.83 1.58
N LEU A 39 -11.57 -1.89 2.87
CA LEU A 39 -10.49 -1.10 3.48
C LEU A 39 -9.13 -1.52 2.94
N ILE A 40 -8.84 -2.82 2.90
CA ILE A 40 -7.55 -3.34 2.41
C ILE A 40 -7.35 -3.02 0.92
N TYR A 41 -8.40 -3.14 0.09
CA TYR A 41 -8.33 -2.82 -1.34
C TYR A 41 -8.06 -1.34 -1.61
N THR A 42 -8.43 -0.44 -0.68
CA THR A 42 -8.14 0.99 -0.83
C THR A 42 -6.66 1.26 -0.56
N THR A 43 -5.83 1.18 -1.61
CA THR A 43 -4.40 1.54 -1.54
C THR A 43 -4.15 3.02 -1.28
N ASN A 44 -5.20 3.86 -1.39
CA ASN A 44 -5.17 5.32 -1.20
C ASN A 44 -4.40 5.79 0.04
N VAL A 45 -4.55 5.11 1.18
CA VAL A 45 -3.89 5.51 2.44
C VAL A 45 -2.37 5.34 2.33
N ILE A 46 -1.92 4.17 1.90
CA ILE A 46 -0.50 3.83 1.76
C ILE A 46 0.12 4.61 0.60
N GLU A 47 -0.57 4.75 -0.52
CA GLU A 47 -0.12 5.53 -1.68
C GLU A 47 0.04 7.01 -1.35
N ASN A 48 -0.91 7.59 -0.60
CA ASN A 48 -0.83 8.98 -0.15
C ASN A 48 0.38 9.19 0.79
N LEU A 49 0.60 8.30 1.75
CA LEU A 49 1.78 8.34 2.62
C LEU A 49 3.08 8.26 1.80
N ASN A 50 3.19 7.28 0.92
CA ASN A 50 4.36 7.11 0.06
C ASN A 50 4.59 8.31 -0.87
N ARG A 51 3.53 8.91 -1.41
CA ARG A 51 3.61 10.13 -2.21
C ARG A 51 4.17 11.30 -1.40
N ASN A 52 3.71 11.49 -0.16
CA ASN A 52 4.20 12.55 0.72
C ASN A 52 5.67 12.35 1.09
N ILE A 53 6.08 11.12 1.40
CA ILE A 53 7.48 10.78 1.67
C ILE A 53 8.35 11.05 0.42
N ARG A 54 7.94 10.59 -0.76
CA ARG A 54 8.66 10.85 -2.03
C ARG A 54 8.78 12.35 -2.33
N LYS A 55 7.76 13.15 -2.02
CA LYS A 55 7.80 14.61 -2.19
C LYS A 55 8.89 15.26 -1.34
N ILE A 56 9.06 14.79 -0.09
CA ILE A 56 10.12 15.29 0.80
C ILE A 56 11.50 14.92 0.25
N PHE A 57 11.66 13.68 -0.22
CA PHE A 57 12.92 13.21 -0.81
C PHE A 57 13.26 13.91 -2.13
N LYS A 58 12.28 14.22 -2.96
CA LYS A 58 12.51 14.94 -4.22
C LYS A 58 13.22 16.29 -4.01
N ASN A 59 12.99 16.93 -2.86
CA ASN A 59 13.60 18.22 -2.52
C ASN A 59 14.93 18.08 -1.76
N LYS A 60 15.42 16.87 -1.50
CA LYS A 60 16.65 16.59 -0.76
C LYS A 60 17.54 15.63 -1.54
N THR A 61 18.65 16.13 -2.06
CA THR A 61 19.57 15.36 -2.93
C THR A 61 20.55 14.48 -2.15
N SER A 62 20.85 14.79 -0.88
CA SER A 62 21.73 13.99 -0.03
C SER A 62 21.37 14.15 1.45
N PHE A 63 21.74 13.15 2.24
CA PHE A 63 21.57 13.12 3.70
C PHE A 63 22.94 13.05 4.36
N PRO A 64 23.21 13.85 5.41
CA PRO A 64 24.50 13.84 6.10
C PRO A 64 24.76 12.56 6.90
N THR A 65 23.70 11.92 7.42
CA THR A 65 23.77 10.65 8.17
C THR A 65 22.52 9.81 7.97
N ASP A 66 22.61 8.50 8.20
CA ASP A 66 21.45 7.59 8.19
C ASP A 66 20.40 7.99 9.22
N GLU A 67 20.82 8.52 10.37
CA GLU A 67 19.90 9.02 11.40
C GLU A 67 19.07 10.21 10.90
N SER A 68 19.68 11.10 10.10
CA SER A 68 18.95 12.24 9.51
C SER A 68 17.87 11.79 8.52
N LEU A 69 18.15 10.71 7.77
CA LEU A 69 17.19 10.08 6.86
C LEU A 69 16.01 9.50 7.65
N ILE A 70 16.29 8.71 8.69
CA ILE A 70 15.27 8.10 9.55
C ILE A 70 14.40 9.17 10.22
N LYS A 71 15.00 10.24 10.77
CA LYS A 71 14.28 11.35 11.40
C LYS A 71 13.30 12.03 10.44
N ILE A 72 13.69 12.20 9.17
CA ILE A 72 12.82 12.82 8.17
C ILE A 72 11.61 11.94 7.84
N VAL A 73 11.82 10.63 7.69
CA VAL A 73 10.70 9.68 7.49
C VAL A 73 9.79 9.68 8.70
N TYR A 74 10.36 9.67 9.91
CA TYR A 74 9.60 9.77 11.16
C TYR A 74 8.71 11.02 11.19
N PHE A 75 9.26 12.21 10.95
CA PHE A 75 8.47 13.44 10.94
C PHE A 75 7.40 13.47 9.83
N ALA A 76 7.68 12.88 8.67
CA ALA A 76 6.70 12.74 7.60
C ALA A 76 5.49 11.90 8.05
N ILE A 77 5.75 10.79 8.75
CA ILE A 77 4.71 9.92 9.32
C ILE A 77 3.95 10.67 10.42
N GLN A 78 4.62 11.34 11.35
CA GLN A 78 3.96 12.11 12.42
C GLN A 78 3.02 13.18 11.87
N ASN A 79 3.47 13.94 10.86
CA ASN A 79 2.62 14.93 10.20
C ASN A 79 1.42 14.30 9.47
N GLN A 80 1.56 13.08 8.97
CA GLN A 80 0.45 12.34 8.37
C GLN A 80 -0.54 11.82 9.42
N LEU A 81 -0.03 11.34 10.57
CA LEU A 81 -0.83 10.88 11.70
C LEU A 81 -1.70 12.02 12.25
N ASN A 82 -1.16 13.23 12.39
CA ASN A 82 -1.92 14.42 12.82
C ASN A 82 -3.07 14.80 11.86
N LYS A 83 -3.14 14.21 10.67
CA LYS A 83 -4.23 14.43 9.70
C LYS A 83 -5.22 13.28 9.67
N TRP A 84 -4.90 12.15 10.28
CA TRP A 84 -5.73 10.95 10.31
C TRP A 84 -6.69 10.97 11.51
N ASP A 85 -7.44 12.07 11.66
CA ASP A 85 -8.43 12.24 12.74
C ASP A 85 -9.81 11.70 12.36
N LYS A 86 -10.00 11.21 11.13
CA LYS A 86 -11.31 10.75 10.64
C LYS A 86 -11.56 9.29 11.01
N VAL A 87 -12.71 9.04 11.62
CA VAL A 87 -13.25 7.70 11.85
C VAL A 87 -13.44 7.02 10.49
N VAL A 88 -12.99 5.77 10.39
CA VAL A 88 -13.14 4.98 9.19
C VAL A 88 -14.64 4.69 8.98
N LEU A 89 -15.15 5.03 7.79
CA LEU A 89 -16.54 4.85 7.42
C LEU A 89 -16.96 3.38 7.60
N ASN A 90 -18.07 3.13 8.30
CA ASN A 90 -18.62 1.80 8.60
C ASN A 90 -17.80 0.92 9.56
N TRP A 91 -16.95 1.49 10.42
CA TRP A 91 -16.36 0.74 11.52
C TRP A 91 -17.38 0.41 12.61
N GLY A 92 -17.61 -0.87 12.88
CA GLY A 92 -18.49 -1.34 13.96
C GLY A 92 -19.99 -1.32 13.66
N GLY A 93 -20.39 -1.16 12.40
CA GLY A 93 -21.79 -1.34 12.00
C GLY A 93 -22.19 -2.81 12.08
N LEU A 94 -23.19 -3.11 12.92
CA LEU A 94 -24.10 -4.25 12.75
C LEU A 94 -24.90 -4.08 11.44
#